data_AF-A0A2K6SNY9-F1
#
_entry.id   AF-A0A2K6SNY9-F1
#
_cell.length_a   1.000
_cell.length_b   1.000
_cell.length_c   1.000
_cell.angle_alpha   90.00
_cell.angle_beta   90.00
_cell.angle_gamma   90.00
#
_symmetry.space_group_name_H-M   'P 1'
#
loop_
_entity.id
_entity.type
_entity.pdbx_description
1 polymer ?
#
loop_
_entity_poly.entity_id
_entity_poly.type
_entity_poly.pdbx_seq_one_letter_code
_entity_poly.pdbx_strand_id
1 'polypeptide(L)'
;MLVSSSSLTPFPPVWTANDTPPEDAIPLVFPELDQQLQPLPPCHDSAESMEVFKQHCQIAEEYHEVKKEIALLEQRKKELIAKLDQAEKEKVDAAELVREFEALTEENRTLKLAQSQCVEQLEKLRIQYQKRQGSS
;
A
#
# COMPACT_ATOMS: atom_id res chain seq x y z
N MET A 1 -1.40 0.73 20.05
CA MET A 1 -2.32 0.74 18.91
C MET A 1 -2.69 -0.71 18.62
N LEU A 2 -3.96 -1.08 18.82
CA LEU A 2 -4.45 -2.43 18.58
C LEU A 2 -4.65 -2.57 17.07
N VAL A 3 -3.88 -3.44 16.42
CA VAL A 3 -4.21 -3.90 15.07
C VAL A 3 -5.42 -4.81 15.21
N SER A 4 -6.55 -4.35 14.70
CA SER A 4 -7.79 -5.13 14.70
C SER A 4 -7.59 -6.27 13.71
N SER A 5 -7.23 -7.45 14.21
CA SER A 5 -7.25 -8.69 13.44
C SER A 5 -8.70 -8.97 13.05
N SER A 6 -9.09 -8.56 11.85
CA SER A 6 -10.29 -9.10 11.21
C SER A 6 -10.03 -10.57 10.94
N SER A 7 -10.47 -11.43 11.86
CA SER A 7 -10.54 -12.87 11.64
C SER A 7 -11.51 -13.12 10.49
N LEU A 8 -10.99 -13.51 9.33
CA LEU A 8 -11.76 -14.13 8.27
C LEU A 8 -12.30 -15.45 8.84
N THR A 9 -13.56 -15.43 9.28
CA THR A 9 -14.26 -16.66 9.63
C THR A 9 -14.43 -17.49 8.36
N PRO A 10 -14.08 -18.79 8.36
CA PRO A 10 -14.44 -19.67 7.27
C PRO A 10 -15.96 -19.64 7.09
N PHE A 11 -16.43 -19.44 5.86
CA PHE A 11 -17.85 -19.57 5.55
C PHE A 11 -18.30 -21.00 5.93
N PRO A 12 -19.34 -21.17 6.77
CA PRO A 12 -19.92 -22.49 6.99
C PRO A 12 -20.61 -22.96 5.71
N PRO A 13 -20.58 -24.27 5.37
CA PRO A 13 -21.38 -24.78 4.27
C PRO A 13 -22.87 -24.62 4.60
N VAL A 14 -23.58 -23.82 3.82
CA VAL A 14 -25.02 -23.62 3.99
C VAL A 14 -25.74 -24.80 3.34
N TRP A 15 -25.96 -25.87 4.10
CA TRP A 15 -26.96 -26.88 3.75
C TRP A 15 -28.34 -26.41 4.18
N THR A 16 -29.01 -25.66 3.31
CA THR A 16 -30.45 -25.42 3.44
C THR A 16 -31.16 -26.07 2.26
N ALA A 17 -31.72 -27.25 2.53
CA ALA A 17 -32.75 -27.86 1.70
C ALA A 17 -33.98 -26.94 1.71
N ASN A 18 -34.34 -26.36 0.56
CA ASN A 18 -35.73 -26.03 0.29
C ASN A 18 -36.04 -25.93 -1.22
N ASP A 19 -37.23 -26.39 -1.54
CA ASP A 19 -37.79 -26.75 -2.84
C ASP A 19 -38.04 -25.58 -3.82
N THR A 20 -38.00 -25.92 -5.13
CA THR A 20 -38.87 -25.51 -6.27
C THR A 20 -38.03 -25.24 -7.56
N PRO A 21 -38.35 -25.84 -8.72
CA PRO A 21 -37.55 -25.71 -9.94
C PRO A 21 -38.02 -24.56 -10.84
N PRO A 22 -37.09 -23.79 -11.44
CA PRO A 22 -37.30 -23.17 -12.74
C PRO A 22 -36.56 -24.02 -13.79
N GLU A 23 -37.34 -24.73 -14.61
CA GLU A 23 -36.92 -25.21 -15.92
C GLU A 23 -36.56 -24.01 -16.79
N ASP A 24 -35.26 -23.74 -16.96
CA ASP A 24 -34.71 -23.09 -18.16
C ASP A 24 -33.18 -23.29 -18.13
N ALA A 25 -32.74 -24.33 -18.83
CA ALA A 25 -31.36 -24.75 -18.92
C ALA A 25 -30.53 -23.75 -19.73
N ILE A 26 -30.04 -22.69 -19.07
CA ILE A 26 -28.81 -22.04 -19.50
C ILE A 26 -27.70 -23.06 -19.23
N PRO A 27 -26.83 -23.39 -20.21
CA PRO A 27 -25.63 -24.17 -19.93
C PRO A 27 -24.78 -23.40 -18.92
N LEU A 28 -24.86 -23.75 -17.64
CA LEU A 28 -24.00 -23.28 -16.57
C LEU A 28 -22.62 -23.92 -16.76
N VAL A 29 -21.93 -23.49 -17.81
CA VAL A 29 -20.51 -23.75 -18.01
C VAL A 29 -19.79 -22.76 -17.12
N PHE A 30 -18.79 -23.21 -16.37
CA PHE A 30 -18.00 -22.37 -15.49
C PHE A 30 -16.57 -22.24 -16.05
N PRO A 31 -16.33 -21.41 -17.07
CA PRO A 31 -15.12 -21.50 -17.90
C PRO A 31 -13.81 -21.26 -17.14
N GLU A 32 -13.92 -20.68 -15.94
CA GLU A 32 -12.79 -20.36 -15.06
C GLU A 32 -12.39 -21.50 -14.11
N LEU A 33 -13.20 -22.55 -14.01
CA LEU A 33 -12.85 -23.80 -13.35
C LEU A 33 -12.04 -24.69 -14.30
N ASP A 34 -11.03 -25.36 -13.75
CA ASP A 34 -10.27 -26.37 -14.51
C ASP A 34 -11.22 -27.39 -15.13
N GLN A 35 -10.83 -27.94 -16.29
CA GLN A 35 -11.70 -28.85 -17.03
C GLN A 35 -12.15 -30.08 -16.21
N GLN A 36 -11.31 -30.52 -15.26
CA GLN A 36 -11.61 -31.63 -14.34
C GLN A 36 -12.62 -31.26 -13.23
N LEU A 37 -12.84 -29.97 -13.00
CA LEU A 37 -13.74 -29.41 -11.99
C LEU A 37 -15.03 -28.86 -12.63
N GLN A 38 -15.29 -29.14 -13.91
CA GLN A 38 -16.58 -28.80 -14.51
C GLN A 38 -17.66 -29.75 -14.00
N PRO A 39 -18.87 -29.25 -13.69
CA PRO A 39 -19.97 -30.14 -13.32
C PRO A 39 -20.27 -31.13 -14.45
N LEU A 40 -20.37 -32.41 -14.10
CA LEU A 40 -20.79 -33.45 -15.05
C LEU A 40 -22.28 -33.28 -15.37
N PRO A 41 -22.74 -33.60 -16.61
CA PRO A 41 -24.16 -33.55 -16.94
C PRO A 41 -24.99 -34.44 -16.01
N PRO A 42 -26.11 -33.95 -15.45
CA PRO A 42 -26.96 -34.74 -14.57
C PRO A 42 -27.69 -35.85 -15.32
N CYS A 43 -27.96 -36.97 -14.65
CA CYS A 43 -28.87 -38.02 -15.13
C CYS A 43 -30.30 -37.71 -14.69
N HIS A 44 -31.20 -37.44 -15.64
CA HIS A 44 -32.58 -37.03 -15.36
C HIS A 44 -33.45 -38.12 -14.71
N ASP A 45 -33.05 -39.40 -14.84
CA ASP A 45 -33.77 -40.53 -14.23
C ASP A 45 -33.38 -40.74 -12.75
N SER A 46 -32.40 -40.00 -12.24
CA SER A 46 -31.91 -40.09 -10.86
C SER A 46 -31.99 -38.75 -10.14
N ALA A 47 -32.86 -38.69 -9.13
CA ALA A 47 -32.98 -37.52 -8.26
C ALA A 47 -31.66 -37.18 -7.55
N GLU A 48 -30.88 -38.19 -7.16
CA GLU A 48 -29.57 -38.01 -6.54
C GLU A 48 -28.59 -37.31 -7.49
N SER A 49 -28.55 -37.71 -8.77
CA SER A 49 -27.67 -37.09 -9.75
C SER A 49 -28.02 -35.63 -10.02
N MET A 50 -29.31 -35.29 -10.03
CA MET A 50 -29.76 -33.90 -10.19
C MET A 50 -29.35 -33.03 -9.01
N GLU A 51 -29.47 -33.54 -7.79
CA GLU A 51 -29.10 -32.80 -6.57
C GLU A 51 -27.58 -32.58 -6.49
N VAL A 52 -26.77 -33.60 -6.81
CA VAL A 52 -25.29 -33.45 -6.85
C VAL A 52 -24.86 -32.40 -7.87
N PHE A 53 -25.48 -32.36 -9.05
CA PHE A 53 -25.20 -31.33 -10.05
C PHE A 53 -25.53 -29.92 -9.54
N LYS A 54 -26.70 -29.74 -8.90
CA LYS A 54 -27.11 -28.46 -8.33
C LYS A 54 -26.15 -27.98 -7.25
N GLN A 55 -25.73 -28.86 -6.35
CA GLN A 55 -24.74 -28.55 -5.31
C GLN A 55 -23.40 -28.18 -5.91
N HIS A 56 -22.95 -28.88 -6.95
CA HIS A 56 -21.72 -28.55 -7.65
C HIS A 56 -21.78 -27.15 -8.26
N CYS A 57 -22.89 -26.78 -8.91
CA CYS A 57 -23.07 -25.43 -9.46
C CYS A 57 -22.98 -24.36 -8.36
N GLN A 58 -23.60 -24.58 -7.22
CA GLN A 58 -23.52 -23.65 -6.08
C GLN A 58 -22.08 -23.46 -5.58
N ILE A 59 -21.36 -24.56 -5.38
CA ILE A 59 -19.96 -24.51 -4.94
C ILE A 59 -19.07 -23.84 -5.99
N ALA A 60 -19.34 -24.07 -7.28
CA ALA A 60 -18.60 -23.44 -8.37
C ALA A 60 -18.77 -21.90 -8.39
N GLU A 61 -19.98 -21.41 -8.11
CA GLU A 61 -20.26 -19.98 -7.94
C GLU A 61 -19.52 -19.40 -6.73
N GLU A 62 -19.60 -20.06 -5.57
CA GLU A 62 -18.89 -19.66 -4.36
C GLU A 62 -17.37 -19.61 -4.58
N TYR A 63 -16.81 -20.63 -5.25
CA TYR A 63 -15.39 -20.69 -5.60
C TYR A 63 -14.96 -19.47 -6.43
N HIS A 64 -15.78 -19.09 -7.41
CA HIS A 64 -15.50 -17.93 -8.26
C HIS A 64 -15.52 -16.61 -7.46
N GLU A 65 -16.48 -16.44 -6.55
CA GLU A 65 -16.52 -15.27 -5.66
C GLU A 65 -15.31 -15.21 -4.72
N VAL A 66 -14.93 -16.34 -4.12
CA VAL A 66 -13.71 -16.41 -3.29
C VAL A 66 -12.47 -16.09 -4.12
N LYS A 67 -12.37 -16.58 -5.36
CA LYS A 67 -11.25 -16.28 -6.27
C LYS A 67 -11.15 -14.78 -6.59
N LYS A 68 -12.29 -14.10 -6.80
CA LYS A 68 -12.33 -12.63 -6.96
C LYS A 68 -11.82 -11.92 -5.71
N GLU A 69 -12.28 -12.33 -4.53
CA GLU A 69 -11.87 -11.72 -3.27
C GLU A 69 -10.36 -11.89 -3.04
N ILE A 70 -9.81 -13.08 -3.30
CA ILE A 70 -8.36 -13.32 -3.25
C ILE A 70 -7.62 -12.36 -4.18
N ALA A 71 -8.05 -12.22 -5.44
CA ALA A 71 -7.41 -11.33 -6.40
C ALA A 71 -7.43 -9.85 -5.95
N LEU A 72 -8.56 -9.39 -5.40
CA LEU A 72 -8.70 -8.04 -4.85
C LEU A 72 -7.77 -7.82 -3.64
N LEU A 73 -7.67 -8.80 -2.74
CA LEU A 73 -6.78 -8.74 -1.58
C LEU A 73 -5.30 -8.71 -2.00
N GLU A 74 -4.91 -9.53 -2.99
CA GLU A 74 -3.56 -9.53 -3.54
C GLU A 74 -3.21 -8.20 -4.20
N GLN A 75 -4.13 -7.62 -4.97
CA GLN A 75 -3.95 -6.29 -5.54
C GLN A 75 -3.79 -5.24 -4.44
N ARG A 76 -4.64 -5.26 -3.42
CA ARG A 76 -4.55 -4.30 -2.31
C ARG A 76 -3.24 -4.44 -1.55
N LYS A 77 -2.75 -5.67 -1.35
CA LYS A 77 -1.44 -5.92 -0.73
C LYS A 77 -0.31 -5.29 -1.54
N LYS A 78 -0.32 -5.43 -2.87
CA LYS A 78 0.69 -4.81 -3.76
C LYS A 78 0.67 -3.28 -3.64
N GLU A 79 -0.50 -2.67 -3.61
CA GLU A 79 -0.63 -1.22 -3.41
C GLU A 79 -0.08 -0.74 -2.06
N LEU A 80 -0.31 -1.50 -1.00
CA LEU A 80 0.20 -1.17 0.33
C LEU A 80 1.73 -1.26 0.39
N ILE A 81 2.33 -2.28 -0.25
CA ILE A 81 3.79 -2.39 -0.36
C ILE A 81 4.36 -1.19 -1.10
N ALA A 82 3.80 -0.83 -2.26
CA ALA A 82 4.27 0.34 -3.02
C ALA A 82 4.17 1.65 -2.22
N LYS A 83 3.14 1.81 -1.39
CA LYS A 83 3.01 2.97 -0.48
C LYS A 83 4.07 2.97 0.62
N LEU A 84 4.41 1.81 1.17
CA LEU A 84 5.47 1.69 2.18
C LEU A 84 6.83 2.04 1.59
N ASP A 85 7.14 1.51 0.40
CA ASP A 85 8.41 1.77 -0.30
C ASP A 85 8.57 3.27 -0.60
N GLN A 86 7.49 3.92 -1.06
CA GLN A 86 7.48 5.35 -1.32
C GLN A 86 7.69 6.17 -0.04
N ALA A 87 7.01 5.81 1.06
CA ALA A 87 7.17 6.50 2.33
C ALA A 87 8.57 6.30 2.94
N GLU A 88 9.21 5.15 2.72
CA GLU A 88 10.59 4.93 3.14
C GLU A 88 11.56 5.81 2.36
N LYS A 89 11.38 5.90 1.03
CA LYS A 89 12.16 6.81 0.19
C LYS A 89 12.04 8.26 0.65
N GLU A 90 10.83 8.74 0.89
CA GLU A 90 10.59 10.12 1.37
C GLU A 90 11.25 10.39 2.72
N LYS A 91 11.31 9.40 3.62
CA LYS A 91 12.03 9.54 4.89
C LYS A 91 13.54 9.68 4.70
N VAL A 92 14.11 8.93 3.76
CA VAL A 92 15.53 9.03 3.42
C VAL A 92 15.82 10.41 2.84
N ASP A 93 15.02 10.87 1.87
CA ASP A 93 15.14 12.20 1.26
C ASP A 93 15.02 13.32 2.32
N ALA A 94 14.06 13.22 3.24
CA ALA A 94 13.91 14.17 4.34
C ALA A 94 15.11 14.18 5.28
N ALA A 95 15.68 13.00 5.60
CA ALA A 95 16.87 12.91 6.43
C ALA A 95 18.11 13.51 5.75
N GLU A 96 18.21 13.40 4.42
CA GLU A 96 19.25 14.06 3.63
C GLU A 96 19.12 15.58 3.70
N LEU A 97 17.93 16.12 3.49
CA LEU A 97 17.66 17.57 3.57
C LEU A 97 17.98 18.14 4.96
N VAL A 98 17.65 17.41 6.04
CA VAL A 98 18.00 17.82 7.41
C VAL A 98 19.51 17.91 7.59
N ARG A 99 20.27 16.91 7.12
CA ARG A 99 21.74 16.94 7.20
C ARG A 99 22.34 18.10 6.42
N GLU A 100 21.84 18.35 5.21
CA GLU A 100 22.30 19.48 4.39
C GLU A 100 21.99 20.82 5.06
N PHE A 101 20.79 20.97 5.62
CA PHE A 101 20.39 22.17 6.34
C PHE A 101 21.28 22.44 7.56
N GLU A 102 21.61 21.41 8.34
CA GLU A 102 22.51 21.54 9.48
C GLU A 102 23.92 21.97 9.05
N ALA A 103 24.47 21.35 8.00
CA ALA A 103 25.77 21.71 7.45
C ALA A 103 25.81 23.17 6.95
N LEU A 104 24.80 23.58 6.18
CA LEU A 104 24.68 24.97 5.70
C LEU A 104 24.51 25.96 6.85
N THR A 105 23.79 25.58 7.91
CA THR A 105 23.61 26.43 9.10
C THR A 105 24.92 26.65 9.84
N GLU A 106 25.73 25.60 9.99
CA GLU A 106 27.05 25.67 10.61
C GLU A 106 28.03 26.50 9.77
N GLU A 107 28.07 26.28 8.47
CA GLU A 107 28.90 27.07 7.55
C GLU A 107 28.50 28.55 7.58
N ASN A 108 27.20 28.85 7.50
CA ASN A 108 26.71 30.22 7.55
C ASN A 108 27.09 30.91 8.87
N ARG A 109 27.02 30.20 9.99
CA ARG A 109 27.45 30.70 11.30
C ARG A 109 28.94 31.03 11.30
N THR A 110 29.76 30.14 10.74
CA THR A 110 31.22 30.33 10.64
C THR A 110 31.57 31.54 9.78
N LEU A 111 30.92 31.67 8.61
CA LEU A 111 31.11 32.81 7.71
C LEU A 111 30.69 34.14 8.36
N LYS A 112 29.56 34.16 9.08
CA LYS A 112 29.13 35.36 9.84
C LYS A 112 30.13 35.76 10.91
N LEU A 113 30.73 34.79 11.60
CA LEU A 113 31.78 35.08 12.58
C LEU A 113 33.00 35.69 11.90
N ALA A 114 33.49 35.07 10.83
CA ALA A 114 34.64 35.59 10.07
C ALA A 114 34.37 37.00 9.51
N GLN A 115 33.17 37.23 8.98
CA GLN A 115 32.73 38.55 8.53
C GLN A 115 32.78 39.58 9.66
N SER A 116 32.23 39.25 10.84
CA SER A 116 32.24 40.16 11.99
C SER A 116 33.65 40.53 12.44
N GLN A 117 34.58 39.56 12.40
CA GLN A 117 35.98 39.77 12.72
C GLN A 117 36.65 40.69 11.70
N CYS A 118 36.40 40.47 10.41
CA CYS A 118 36.90 41.36 9.36
C CYS A 118 36.41 42.79 9.54
N VAL A 119 35.12 42.99 9.84
CA VAL A 119 34.55 44.32 10.11
C VAL A 119 35.23 44.99 11.31
N GLU A 120 35.46 44.24 12.40
CA GLU A 120 36.15 44.77 13.58
C GLU A 120 37.60 45.20 13.27
N GLN A 121 38.32 44.41 12.47
CA GLN A 121 39.68 44.75 12.04
C GLN A 121 39.71 46.01 11.17
N LEU A 122 38.75 46.16 10.24
CA LEU A 122 38.63 47.36 9.42
C LEU A 122 38.36 48.61 10.25
N GLU A 123 37.50 48.53 11.26
CA GLU A 123 37.21 49.67 12.14
C GLU A 123 38.43 50.06 12.99
N LYS A 124 39.19 49.08 13.51
CA LYS A 124 40.45 49.35 14.22
C LYS A 124 41.45 50.10 13.34
N LEU A 125 41.63 49.67 12.08
CA LEU A 125 42.52 50.33 11.13
C LEU A 125 42.06 51.77 10.83
N ARG A 126 40.76 51.98 10.66
CA ARG A 126 40.17 53.31 10.44
C ARG A 126 40.47 54.26 11.59
N ILE A 127 40.26 53.83 12.84
CA ILE A 127 40.53 54.65 14.04
C ILE A 127 42.03 54.96 14.15
N GLN A 128 42.91 53.99 13.88
CA GLN A 128 44.36 54.22 13.90
C GLN A 128 44.80 55.27 12.87
N TYR A 129 44.19 55.27 11.70
CA TYR A 129 44.49 56.24 10.65
C TYR A 129 44.08 57.67 11.07
N GLN A 130 42.89 57.83 11.65
CA GLN A 130 42.41 59.13 12.14
C GLN A 130 43.29 59.70 13.26
N LYS A 131 43.72 58.87 14.21
CA LYS A 131 44.62 59.29 15.30
C LYS A 131 45.96 59.82 14.78
N ARG A 132 46.49 59.25 13.69
CA ARG A 132 47.75 59.70 13.07
C ARG A 132 47.61 60.99 12.27
N GLN A 133 46.44 61.31 11.75
CA GLN A 133 46.21 62.56 11.00
C GLN A 133 45.83 63.77 11.88
N GLY A 134 45.24 63.55 13.06
CA GLY A 134 44.91 64.63 14.01
C GLY A 134 46.09 65.12 14.86
N SER A 135 47.28 64.58 14.65
CA SER A 135 48.51 64.92 15.38
C SER A 135 49.38 65.80 14.47
N SER A 136 48.95 67.03 14.21
CA SER A 136 49.69 68.02 13.42
C SER A 136 49.56 69.41 14.01
#